data_AF-A0A147E7Q5-F1
#
_entry.id   AF-A0A147E7Q5-F1
#
_cell.length_a   1.000
_cell.length_b   1.000
_cell.length_c   1.000
_cell.angle_alpha   90.00
_cell.angle_beta   90.00
_cell.angle_gamma   90.00
#
_symmetry.space_group_name_H-M   'P 1'
#
loop_
_entity.id
_entity.type
_entity.pdbx_description
1 polymer ?
#
loop_
_entity_poly.entity_id
_entity_poly.type
_entity_poly.pdbx_seq_one_letter_code
_entity_poly.pdbx_strand_id
1 'polypeptide(L)'
;PLQRPADAVEVSHPSLSWAVNDYMRSWTPEPLGPVTREGQQYVFGEGRGWYDGRSGRASVAWDGGVRIRHYAIMAPGVITSFGNPRLDVEADGSARLSVELSWMLNDENSGGYHRVTMATFDHVELSREGQRVTVTGTPDFAGREYREGDRVFSGSFPGEFIDALHPDMRPRWYASGSGGDAKKTPLPLSVSFDAEQKAAEPTPEPTSEPTAEPMAEPTAEPTADPTAEPTAEPTSEPTVEPT
;
A
#
# COMPACT_ATOMS: atom_id res chain seq x y z
N PRO A 1 10.80 -5.77 5.42
CA PRO A 1 10.91 -4.85 4.27
C PRO A 1 10.63 -5.64 3.01
N LEU A 2 9.98 -5.03 2.02
CA LEU A 2 9.81 -5.66 0.73
C LEU A 2 11.15 -5.83 0.01
N GLN A 3 11.31 -6.95 -0.67
CA GLN A 3 12.46 -7.15 -1.55
C GLN A 3 12.31 -6.23 -2.77
N ARG A 4 13.33 -5.41 -3.02
CA ARG A 4 13.39 -4.48 -4.15
C ARG A 4 13.39 -5.25 -5.48
N PRO A 5 12.42 -5.02 -6.38
CA PRO A 5 12.45 -5.53 -7.75
C PRO A 5 13.63 -4.98 -8.54
N ALA A 6 14.12 -5.73 -9.53
CA ALA A 6 15.25 -5.31 -10.37
C ALA A 6 14.96 -4.03 -11.18
N ASP A 7 13.71 -3.82 -11.59
CA ASP A 7 13.28 -2.64 -12.36
C ASP A 7 12.87 -1.45 -11.48
N ALA A 8 12.89 -1.59 -10.14
CA ALA A 8 12.50 -0.51 -9.25
C ALA A 8 13.55 0.61 -9.21
N VAL A 9 13.07 1.84 -9.33
CA VAL A 9 13.90 3.05 -9.28
C VAL A 9 14.02 3.55 -7.84
N GLU A 10 15.10 4.25 -7.52
CA GLU A 10 15.20 4.96 -6.25
C GLU A 10 14.29 6.19 -6.28
N VAL A 11 13.66 6.47 -5.14
CA VAL A 11 12.81 7.65 -5.00
C VAL A 11 13.60 8.83 -4.47
N SER A 12 13.25 10.04 -4.88
CA SER A 12 13.82 11.28 -4.34
C SER A 12 12.73 12.17 -3.72
N HIS A 13 13.15 13.03 -2.79
CA HIS A 13 12.26 13.90 -2.01
C HIS A 13 11.01 13.21 -1.40
N PRO A 14 11.14 12.01 -0.78
CA PRO A 14 9.98 11.35 -0.20
C PRO A 14 9.48 12.10 1.04
N SER A 15 8.18 12.36 1.10
CA SER A 15 7.50 12.98 2.22
C SER A 15 6.32 12.12 2.66
N LEU A 16 6.18 11.89 3.97
CA LEU A 16 5.00 11.30 4.61
C LEU A 16 4.31 12.37 5.47
N SER A 17 3.01 12.56 5.27
CA SER A 17 2.16 13.46 6.05
C SER A 17 1.00 12.66 6.67
N TRP A 18 0.90 12.69 8.00
CA TRP A 18 -0.16 11.99 8.71
C TRP A 18 -0.50 12.62 10.05
N ALA A 19 -1.79 12.78 10.36
CA ALA A 19 -2.29 13.28 11.64
C ALA A 19 -2.56 12.15 12.66
N VAL A 20 -2.39 10.89 12.26
CA VAL A 20 -2.73 9.68 13.00
C VAL A 20 -4.21 9.55 13.28
N ASN A 21 -4.75 10.29 14.25
CA ASN A 21 -6.16 10.33 14.61
C ASN A 21 -6.49 11.61 15.39
N ASP A 22 -7.78 11.92 15.54
CA ASP A 22 -8.20 13.11 16.30
C ASP A 22 -7.93 12.98 17.80
N TYR A 23 -7.71 11.76 18.31
CA TYR A 23 -7.44 11.52 19.71
C TYR A 23 -6.12 12.14 20.16
N MET A 24 -5.15 12.27 19.25
CA MET A 24 -3.89 12.98 19.49
C MET A 24 -4.06 14.42 20.02
N ARG A 25 -5.18 15.09 19.67
CA ARG A 25 -5.48 16.45 20.15
C ARG A 25 -5.82 16.52 21.64
N SER A 26 -6.12 15.38 22.25
CA SER A 26 -6.39 15.27 23.68
C SER A 26 -5.09 15.21 24.50
N TRP A 27 -3.95 15.02 23.83
CA TRP A 27 -2.63 14.76 24.42
C TRP A 27 -1.63 15.86 24.08
N THR A 28 -0.37 15.66 24.46
CA THR A 28 0.74 16.57 24.10
C THR A 28 1.74 15.85 23.20
N PRO A 29 1.45 15.75 21.89
CA PRO A 29 2.37 15.18 20.92
C PRO A 29 3.45 16.17 20.50
N GLU A 30 4.67 15.67 20.36
CA GLU A 30 5.87 16.44 20.06
C GLU A 30 6.65 15.75 18.95
N PRO A 31 6.93 16.46 17.83
CA PRO A 31 7.85 15.98 16.82
C PRO A 31 9.25 15.76 17.38
N LEU A 32 9.93 14.72 16.90
CA LEU A 32 11.30 14.36 17.24
C LEU A 32 12.14 14.26 15.97
N GLY A 33 13.37 14.75 16.02
CA GLY A 33 14.28 14.72 14.87
C GLY A 33 13.81 15.69 13.77
N PRO A 34 13.88 15.29 12.47
CA PRO A 34 13.54 16.17 11.34
C PRO A 34 12.03 16.36 11.13
N VAL A 35 11.18 15.74 11.95
CA VAL A 35 9.72 15.81 11.81
C VAL A 35 9.22 17.23 12.08
N THR A 36 8.43 17.77 11.16
CA THR A 36 7.76 19.05 11.31
C THR A 36 6.26 18.86 11.53
N ARG A 37 5.56 19.95 11.88
CA ARG A 37 4.12 19.94 12.06
C ARG A 37 3.47 21.00 11.16
N GLU A 38 2.57 20.56 10.30
CA GLU A 38 1.76 21.42 9.44
C GLU A 38 0.29 21.28 9.83
N GLY A 39 -0.21 22.25 10.60
CA GLY A 39 -1.52 22.14 11.23
C GLY A 39 -1.59 20.94 12.19
N GLN A 40 -2.33 19.90 11.80
CA GLN A 40 -2.47 18.66 12.58
C GLN A 40 -1.60 17.51 12.03
N GLN A 41 -0.97 17.69 10.88
CA GLN A 41 -0.16 16.65 10.24
C GLN A 41 1.27 16.65 10.81
N TYR A 42 1.80 15.47 11.08
CA TYR A 42 3.23 15.26 11.27
C TYR A 42 3.86 14.95 9.91
N VAL A 43 4.85 15.73 9.52
CA VAL A 43 5.49 15.65 8.21
C VAL A 43 6.90 15.12 8.37
N PHE A 44 7.17 13.98 7.73
CA PHE A 44 8.48 13.32 7.68
C PHE A 44 9.06 13.57 6.28
N GLY A 45 10.06 14.44 6.15
CA GLY A 45 10.60 14.88 4.85
C GLY A 45 11.89 14.19 4.40
N GLU A 46 12.62 13.54 5.31
CA GLU A 46 13.92 12.92 5.02
C GLU A 46 13.76 11.39 4.93
N GLY A 47 13.32 10.93 3.75
CA GLY A 47 13.15 9.50 3.51
C GLY A 47 14.03 8.95 2.40
N ARG A 48 14.00 7.63 2.28
CA ARG A 48 14.71 6.85 1.26
C ARG A 48 13.89 5.61 0.91
N GLY A 49 13.98 5.15 -0.33
CA GLY A 49 13.20 4.02 -0.77
C GLY A 49 13.30 3.74 -2.25
N TRP A 50 12.42 2.86 -2.70
CA TRP A 50 12.28 2.52 -4.10
C TRP A 50 10.81 2.43 -4.50
N TYR A 51 10.57 2.60 -5.80
CA TYR A 51 9.26 2.47 -6.43
C TYR A 51 9.40 1.69 -7.73
N ASP A 52 8.51 0.73 -7.95
CA ASP A 52 8.36 0.02 -9.21
C ASP A 52 7.12 0.53 -9.94
N GLY A 53 7.34 1.36 -10.97
CA GLY A 53 6.26 1.94 -11.77
C GLY A 53 5.46 0.93 -12.58
N ARG A 54 5.95 -0.31 -12.78
CA ARG A 54 5.20 -1.35 -13.50
C ARG A 54 4.20 -2.05 -12.59
N SER A 55 4.61 -2.41 -11.38
CA SER A 55 3.76 -3.15 -10.44
C SER A 55 3.03 -2.27 -9.42
N GLY A 56 3.41 -0.99 -9.29
CA GLY A 56 2.90 -0.11 -8.24
C GLY A 56 3.54 -0.33 -6.86
N ARG A 57 4.42 -1.33 -6.73
CA ARG A 57 5.09 -1.64 -5.46
C ARG A 57 6.01 -0.51 -5.03
N ALA A 58 6.06 -0.24 -3.73
CA ALA A 58 6.95 0.74 -3.15
C ALA A 58 7.43 0.30 -1.78
N SER A 59 8.64 0.70 -1.39
CA SER A 59 9.07 0.65 0.00
C SER A 59 9.85 1.92 0.31
N VAL A 60 9.27 2.78 1.14
CA VAL A 60 9.85 4.08 1.52
C VAL A 60 9.89 4.18 3.03
N ALA A 61 11.04 4.60 3.57
CA ALA A 61 11.25 4.78 5.00
C ALA A 61 11.77 6.18 5.29
N TRP A 62 11.39 6.74 6.44
CA TRP A 62 11.80 8.05 6.92
C TRP A 62 12.45 7.94 8.29
N ASP A 63 13.23 8.97 8.64
CA ASP A 63 13.82 9.12 9.96
C ASP A 63 13.00 10.11 10.82
N GLY A 64 13.16 10.03 12.15
CA GLY A 64 12.45 10.90 13.11
C GLY A 64 11.19 10.27 13.70
N GLY A 65 10.44 11.01 14.54
CA GLY A 65 9.28 10.43 15.21
C GLY A 65 8.38 11.44 15.90
N VAL A 66 7.44 10.90 16.66
CA VAL A 66 6.49 11.65 17.49
C VAL A 66 6.47 11.03 18.88
N ARG A 67 6.64 11.86 19.90
CA ARG A 67 6.45 11.48 21.30
C ARG A 67 5.13 12.04 21.80
N ILE A 68 4.30 11.21 22.39
CA ILE A 68 3.03 11.59 23.01
C ILE A 68 3.17 11.50 24.52
N ARG A 69 2.98 12.62 25.21
CA ARG A 69 2.67 12.62 26.65
C ARG A 69 1.16 12.61 26.83
N HIS A 70 0.61 11.52 27.34
CA HIS A 70 -0.85 11.36 27.45
C HIS A 70 -1.42 12.26 28.54
N TYR A 71 -0.83 12.30 29.73
CA TYR A 71 -1.27 13.23 30.78
C TYR A 71 -0.09 14.06 31.26
N ALA A 72 0.40 14.97 30.42
CA ALA A 72 1.63 15.71 30.67
C ALA A 72 1.73 16.34 32.08
N ILE A 73 0.59 16.76 32.66
CA ILE A 73 0.53 17.34 34.00
C ILE A 73 0.17 16.28 35.06
N MET A 74 -0.85 15.46 34.83
CA MET A 74 -1.41 14.56 35.87
C MET A 74 -0.68 13.21 35.99
N ALA A 75 -0.08 12.73 34.92
CA ALA A 75 0.70 11.49 34.89
C ALA A 75 1.85 11.64 33.87
N PRO A 76 2.92 12.38 34.22
CA PRO A 76 4.02 12.70 33.30
C PRO A 76 4.79 11.45 32.85
N GLY A 77 4.70 10.35 33.59
CA GLY A 77 5.30 9.06 33.26
C GLY A 77 4.54 8.25 32.20
N VAL A 78 3.43 8.73 31.64
CA VAL A 78 2.66 8.00 30.61
C VAL A 78 3.04 8.53 29.22
N ILE A 79 4.00 7.84 28.57
CA ILE A 79 4.60 8.28 27.32
C ILE A 79 4.60 7.15 26.28
N THR A 80 4.15 7.45 25.07
CA THR A 80 4.39 6.59 23.88
C THR A 80 5.19 7.37 22.85
N SER A 81 6.21 6.76 22.27
CA SER A 81 6.94 7.35 21.13
C SER A 81 6.93 6.38 19.97
N PHE A 82 6.65 6.87 18.77
CA PHE A 82 6.79 6.10 17.55
C PHE A 82 7.56 6.90 16.51
N GLY A 83 8.34 6.23 15.68
CA GLY A 83 9.15 6.89 14.67
C GLY A 83 9.72 5.94 13.64
N ASN A 84 10.66 6.44 12.86
CA ASN A 84 11.33 5.77 11.77
C ASN A 84 10.34 5.01 10.85
N PRO A 85 9.25 5.65 10.39
CA PRO A 85 8.18 4.95 9.70
C PRO A 85 8.68 4.34 8.39
N ARG A 86 8.10 3.21 8.01
CA ARG A 86 8.28 2.58 6.69
C ARG A 86 6.92 2.21 6.13
N LEU A 87 6.61 2.72 4.94
CA LEU A 87 5.48 2.30 4.14
C LEU A 87 5.96 1.27 3.11
N ASP A 88 5.39 0.09 3.16
CA ASP A 88 5.55 -1.00 2.19
C ASP A 88 4.21 -1.14 1.43
N VAL A 89 4.20 -0.92 0.11
CA VAL A 89 3.03 -1.05 -0.79
C VAL A 89 3.22 -2.25 -1.71
N GLU A 90 2.22 -3.13 -1.75
CA GLU A 90 2.22 -4.35 -2.56
C GLU A 90 1.55 -4.14 -3.92
N ALA A 91 1.71 -5.11 -4.83
CA ALA A 91 1.24 -4.98 -6.21
C ALA A 91 -0.30 -5.02 -6.35
N ASP A 92 -1.00 -5.56 -5.35
CA ASP A 92 -2.46 -5.54 -5.27
C ASP A 92 -3.01 -4.22 -4.69
N GLY A 93 -2.11 -3.29 -4.36
CA GLY A 93 -2.45 -2.00 -3.74
C GLY A 93 -2.65 -2.09 -2.23
N SER A 94 -2.56 -3.26 -1.60
CA SER A 94 -2.52 -3.34 -0.14
C SER A 94 -1.21 -2.72 0.38
N ALA A 95 -1.23 -2.21 1.60
CA ALA A 95 -0.05 -1.56 2.17
C ALA A 95 0.08 -1.76 3.69
N ARG A 96 1.30 -1.55 4.16
CA ARG A 96 1.66 -1.61 5.58
C ARG A 96 2.54 -0.43 5.96
N LEU A 97 2.14 0.30 6.99
CA LEU A 97 2.98 1.29 7.66
C LEU A 97 3.49 0.72 8.99
N SER A 98 4.80 0.51 9.05
CA SER A 98 5.49 0.06 10.27
C SER A 98 6.27 1.19 10.91
N VAL A 99 6.40 1.18 12.23
CA VAL A 99 7.12 2.19 13.02
C VAL A 99 7.98 1.51 14.08
N GLU A 100 9.01 2.20 14.55
CA GLU A 100 9.70 1.86 15.79
C GLU A 100 8.95 2.47 16.97
N LEU A 101 8.42 1.61 17.83
CA LEU A 101 7.61 1.96 19.00
C LEU A 101 8.43 1.81 20.28
N SER A 102 8.32 2.78 21.18
CA SER A 102 8.69 2.65 22.58
C SER A 102 7.63 3.25 23.49
N TRP A 103 7.60 2.82 24.74
CA TRP A 103 6.70 3.37 25.75
C TRP A 103 7.35 3.41 27.12
N MET A 104 6.82 4.29 27.96
CA MET A 104 7.13 4.42 29.38
C MET A 104 5.81 4.57 30.15
N LEU A 105 5.72 3.86 31.27
CA LEU A 105 4.65 3.95 32.24
C LEU A 105 5.28 4.07 33.64
N ASN A 106 5.48 5.31 34.08
CA ASN A 106 6.21 5.64 35.31
C ASN A 106 7.63 5.03 35.28
N ASP A 107 7.93 4.06 36.13
CA ASP A 107 9.24 3.41 36.23
C ASP A 107 9.40 2.22 35.26
N GLU A 108 8.31 1.79 34.60
CA GLU A 108 8.31 0.71 33.61
C GLU A 108 8.47 1.26 32.19
N ASN A 109 9.09 0.48 31.29
CA ASN A 109 9.26 0.86 29.90
C ASN A 109 9.46 -0.36 28.99
N SER A 110 9.41 -0.12 27.68
CA SER A 110 9.55 -1.16 26.64
C SER A 110 10.95 -1.75 26.47
N GLY A 111 11.96 -1.30 27.24
CA GLY A 111 13.35 -1.76 27.11
C GLY A 111 14.04 -1.32 25.82
N GLY A 112 13.50 -0.31 25.13
CA GLY A 112 14.00 0.17 23.84
C GLY A 112 12.89 0.32 22.79
N TYR A 113 13.32 0.51 21.54
CA TYR A 113 12.44 0.64 20.40
C TYR A 113 12.27 -0.70 19.68
N HIS A 114 11.03 -1.02 19.30
CA HIS A 114 10.68 -2.25 18.58
C HIS A 114 9.87 -1.93 17.33
N ARG A 115 10.21 -2.56 16.20
CA ARG A 115 9.48 -2.38 14.93
C ARG A 115 8.14 -3.10 15.01
N VAL A 116 7.04 -2.38 14.79
CA VAL A 116 5.67 -2.93 14.78
C VAL A 116 4.85 -2.35 13.63
N THR A 117 3.83 -3.08 13.18
CA THR A 117 2.85 -2.59 12.20
C THR A 117 1.84 -1.66 12.87
N MET A 118 1.91 -0.35 12.60
CA MET A 118 0.99 0.63 13.17
C MET A 118 -0.28 0.84 12.32
N ALA A 119 -0.18 0.67 11.01
CA ALA A 119 -1.33 0.75 10.11
C ALA A 119 -1.21 -0.26 8.96
N THR A 120 -2.36 -0.78 8.53
CA THR A 120 -2.50 -1.52 7.28
C THR A 120 -3.59 -0.86 6.45
N PHE A 121 -3.57 -1.19 5.17
CA PHE A 121 -4.50 -0.70 4.17
C PHE A 121 -4.87 -1.90 3.30
N ASP A 122 -6.16 -2.20 3.17
CA ASP A 122 -6.67 -3.14 2.16
C ASP A 122 -6.35 -2.63 0.76
N HIS A 123 -6.38 -1.30 0.57
CA HIS A 123 -5.99 -0.63 -0.67
C HIS A 123 -5.48 0.81 -0.42
N VAL A 124 -4.47 1.24 -1.17
CA VAL A 124 -4.03 2.64 -1.27
C VAL A 124 -4.20 3.15 -2.70
N GLU A 125 -4.60 4.41 -2.82
CA GLU A 125 -4.70 5.09 -4.10
C GLU A 125 -3.31 5.58 -4.52
N LEU A 126 -2.93 5.26 -5.76
CA LEU A 126 -1.68 5.67 -6.38
C LEU A 126 -1.99 6.61 -7.56
N SER A 127 -1.49 7.83 -7.49
CA SER A 127 -1.56 8.79 -8.60
C SER A 127 -0.18 9.27 -9.01
N ARG A 128 -0.03 9.62 -10.29
CA ARG A 128 1.23 10.09 -10.84
C ARG A 128 1.00 11.31 -11.74
N GLU A 129 1.75 12.37 -11.45
CA GLU A 129 1.79 13.60 -12.25
C GLU A 129 3.24 13.89 -12.63
N GLY A 130 3.60 13.62 -13.89
CA GLY A 130 4.99 13.68 -14.34
C GLY A 130 5.90 12.70 -13.58
N GLN A 131 6.85 13.24 -12.81
CA GLN A 131 7.76 12.45 -11.97
C GLN A 131 7.21 12.23 -10.55
N ARG A 132 6.27 13.05 -10.11
CA ARG A 132 5.72 12.98 -8.76
C ARG A 132 4.70 11.86 -8.67
N VAL A 133 4.93 10.95 -7.75
CA VAL A 133 3.99 9.89 -7.35
C VAL A 133 3.42 10.26 -6.00
N THR A 134 2.12 10.08 -5.83
CA THR A 134 1.40 10.28 -4.57
C THR A 134 0.63 9.02 -4.21
N VAL A 135 0.81 8.56 -2.99
CA VAL A 135 0.11 7.43 -2.37
C VAL A 135 -0.79 8.00 -1.26
N THR A 136 -2.09 7.74 -1.33
CA THR A 136 -3.03 8.12 -0.26
C THR A 136 -3.85 6.93 0.20
N GLY A 137 -4.23 6.90 1.47
CA GLY A 137 -5.02 5.81 2.01
C GLY A 137 -5.54 6.11 3.41
N THR A 138 -6.69 5.52 3.74
CA THR A 138 -7.22 5.51 5.11
C THR A 138 -6.88 4.17 5.74
N PRO A 139 -6.18 4.11 6.88
CA PRO A 139 -5.86 2.83 7.51
C PRO A 139 -7.12 2.05 7.89
N ASP A 140 -7.10 0.74 7.72
CA ASP A 140 -8.23 -0.09 8.16
C ASP A 140 -8.33 -0.01 9.68
N PHE A 141 -9.57 0.08 10.17
CA PHE A 141 -9.84 0.23 11.60
C PHE A 141 -11.22 -0.32 11.93
N ALA A 142 -12.27 0.22 11.28
CA ALA A 142 -13.63 -0.25 11.48
C ALA A 142 -13.75 -1.72 11.07
N GLY A 143 -14.37 -2.55 11.92
CA GLY A 143 -14.50 -3.98 11.69
C GLY A 143 -13.26 -4.81 12.03
N ARG A 144 -12.09 -4.18 12.26
CA ARG A 144 -10.92 -4.92 12.76
C ARG A 144 -11.13 -5.27 14.23
N GLU A 145 -11.32 -6.56 14.49
CA GLU A 145 -11.45 -7.08 15.85
C GLU A 145 -10.12 -7.09 16.59
N TYR A 146 -10.12 -6.57 17.81
CA TYR A 146 -9.08 -6.82 18.81
C TYR A 146 -9.66 -7.62 19.97
N ARG A 147 -8.92 -8.61 20.46
CA ARG A 147 -9.34 -9.48 21.58
C ARG A 147 -8.43 -9.28 22.78
N GLU A 148 -9.02 -9.06 23.94
CA GLU A 148 -8.30 -8.98 25.21
C GLU A 148 -9.04 -9.82 26.26
N GLY A 149 -8.51 -11.01 26.55
CA GLY A 149 -9.24 -12.04 27.28
C GLY A 149 -10.54 -12.42 26.55
N ASP A 150 -11.66 -12.42 27.26
CA ASP A 150 -12.98 -12.73 26.71
C ASP A 150 -13.65 -11.54 25.99
N ARG A 151 -13.01 -10.37 25.97
CA ARG A 151 -13.57 -9.15 25.37
C ARG A 151 -13.17 -9.04 23.90
N VAL A 152 -14.12 -8.60 23.07
CA VAL A 152 -13.92 -8.33 21.64
C VAL A 152 -14.28 -6.87 21.36
N PHE A 153 -13.41 -6.17 20.63
CA PHE A 153 -13.58 -4.77 20.23
C PHE A 153 -13.60 -4.67 18.70
N SER A 154 -14.68 -4.15 18.13
CA SER A 154 -14.94 -4.18 16.67
C SER A 154 -14.32 -3.00 15.89
N GLY A 155 -13.29 -2.37 16.42
CA GLY A 155 -12.57 -1.29 15.76
C GLY A 155 -11.22 -1.06 16.41
N SER A 156 -10.13 -1.27 15.68
CA SER A 156 -8.79 -1.28 16.29
C SER A 156 -7.67 -0.96 15.32
N PHE A 157 -6.59 -0.41 15.88
CA PHE A 157 -5.26 -0.48 15.25
C PHE A 157 -4.81 -1.96 15.16
N PRO A 158 -3.77 -2.29 14.38
CA PRO A 158 -3.28 -3.66 14.29
C PRO A 158 -2.96 -4.25 15.67
N GLY A 159 -3.37 -5.49 15.91
CA GLY A 159 -3.16 -6.18 17.19
C GLY A 159 -1.69 -6.23 17.60
N GLU A 160 -0.78 -6.45 16.64
CA GLU A 160 0.68 -6.40 16.86
C GLU A 160 1.13 -5.10 17.55
N PHE A 161 0.64 -3.95 17.09
CA PHE A 161 0.98 -2.66 17.67
C PHE A 161 0.34 -2.47 19.05
N ILE A 162 -0.89 -2.94 19.24
CA ILE A 162 -1.58 -2.85 20.54
C ILE A 162 -0.89 -3.74 21.58
N ASP A 163 -0.53 -4.97 21.22
CA ASP A 163 0.08 -5.95 22.12
C ASP A 163 1.50 -5.56 22.54
N ALA A 164 2.20 -4.79 21.71
CA ALA A 164 3.50 -4.22 22.03
C ALA A 164 3.47 -3.11 23.10
N LEU A 165 2.28 -2.59 23.43
CA LEU A 165 2.07 -1.62 24.50
C LEU A 165 1.79 -2.31 25.84
N HIS A 166 2.15 -1.64 26.93
CA HIS A 166 1.67 -2.00 28.27
C HIS A 166 0.13 -2.06 28.30
N PRO A 167 -0.51 -3.03 28.97
CA PRO A 167 -1.97 -3.19 29.03
C PRO A 167 -2.75 -1.88 29.29
N ASP A 168 -2.34 -1.08 30.28
CA ASP A 168 -2.98 0.19 30.63
C ASP A 168 -2.91 1.29 29.54
N MET A 169 -2.07 1.10 28.53
CA MET A 169 -1.88 2.03 27.43
C MET A 169 -2.73 1.67 26.21
N ARG A 170 -3.13 0.39 26.08
CA ARG A 170 -3.84 -0.19 24.94
C ARG A 170 -5.21 0.44 24.63
N PRO A 171 -6.08 0.78 25.62
CA PRO A 171 -7.43 1.27 25.34
C PRO A 171 -7.49 2.56 24.52
N ARG A 172 -6.36 3.25 24.32
CA ARG A 172 -6.24 4.45 23.48
C ARG A 172 -6.24 4.16 21.98
N TRP A 173 -6.09 2.89 21.60
CA TRP A 173 -5.84 2.45 20.22
C TRP A 173 -6.89 1.47 19.68
N TYR A 174 -7.98 1.29 20.40
CA TYR A 174 -9.16 0.55 19.94
C TYR A 174 -10.45 1.18 20.50
N ALA A 175 -11.58 0.86 19.87
CA ALA A 175 -12.92 1.25 20.29
C ALA A 175 -13.30 0.51 21.59
N SER A 176 -12.88 1.07 22.73
CA SER A 176 -12.97 0.44 24.04
C SER A 176 -14.36 0.54 24.70
N GLY A 177 -15.33 1.15 24.01
CA GLY A 177 -16.63 1.56 24.56
C GLY A 177 -16.61 2.94 25.24
N SER A 178 -15.55 3.73 25.05
CA SER A 178 -15.41 5.04 25.71
C SER A 178 -16.03 6.16 24.89
N GLY A 179 -16.44 7.25 25.54
CA GLY A 179 -16.93 8.45 24.83
C GLY A 179 -15.91 9.09 23.87
N GLY A 180 -14.63 8.71 23.97
CA GLY A 180 -13.56 9.17 23.09
C GLY A 180 -13.33 8.30 21.84
N ASP A 181 -14.07 7.20 21.66
CA ASP A 181 -13.76 6.19 20.64
C ASP A 181 -13.79 6.73 19.21
N ALA A 182 -14.73 7.61 18.89
CA ALA A 182 -14.81 8.23 17.56
C ALA A 182 -13.53 8.99 17.18
N LYS A 183 -12.79 9.51 18.17
CA LYS A 183 -11.53 10.22 17.94
C LYS A 183 -10.36 9.28 17.67
N LYS A 184 -10.49 7.99 18.00
CA LYS A 184 -9.42 6.99 17.84
C LYS A 184 -9.32 6.48 16.40
N THR A 185 -10.37 6.63 15.59
CA THR A 185 -10.37 6.25 14.18
C THR A 185 -9.20 6.94 13.45
N PRO A 186 -8.35 6.19 12.73
CA PRO A 186 -7.23 6.76 12.03
C PRO A 186 -7.69 7.65 10.87
N LEU A 187 -6.97 8.75 10.69
CA LEU A 187 -7.17 9.67 9.58
C LEU A 187 -6.37 9.20 8.36
N PRO A 188 -6.74 9.64 7.15
CA PRO A 188 -5.96 9.35 5.95
C PRO A 188 -4.52 9.85 6.06
N LEU A 189 -3.59 9.11 5.46
CA LEU A 189 -2.22 9.56 5.25
C LEU A 189 -1.98 9.92 3.78
N SER A 190 -0.93 10.68 3.55
CA SER A 190 -0.41 10.98 2.21
C SER A 190 1.10 10.80 2.18
N VAL A 191 1.58 10.05 1.20
CA VAL A 191 3.00 9.93 0.86
C VAL A 191 3.21 10.49 -0.52
N SER A 192 4.27 11.27 -0.72
CA SER A 192 4.68 11.72 -2.05
C SER A 192 6.18 11.54 -2.24
N PHE A 193 6.60 11.26 -3.46
CA PHE A 193 8.00 11.17 -3.84
C PHE A 193 8.17 11.37 -5.35
N ASP A 194 9.37 11.76 -5.78
CA ASP A 194 9.74 11.77 -7.19
C ASP A 194 10.35 10.41 -7.57
N ALA A 195 9.92 9.86 -8.70
CA ALA A 195 10.47 8.63 -9.26
C ALA A 195 10.66 8.80 -10.77
N GLU A 196 11.90 8.66 -11.25
CA GLU A 196 12.18 8.72 -12.68
C GLU A 196 11.50 7.56 -13.43
N GLN A 197 10.99 7.82 -14.63
CA GLN A 197 10.56 6.74 -15.51
C GLN A 197 11.81 6.13 -16.14
N LYS A 198 12.06 4.85 -15.85
CA LYS A 198 13.00 4.06 -16.65
C LYS A 198 12.41 3.98 -18.06
N ALA A 199 13.04 4.65 -19.03
CA ALA A 199 12.67 4.50 -20.44
C ALA A 199 12.73 3.00 -20.78
N ALA A 200 11.68 2.46 -21.39
CA ALA A 200 11.75 1.11 -21.92
C ALA A 200 12.95 1.08 -22.88
N GLU A 201 13.93 0.21 -22.62
CA GLU A 201 14.99 -0.05 -23.58
C GLU A 201 14.32 -0.37 -24.92
N PRO A 202 14.78 0.20 -26.05
CA PRO A 202 14.20 -0.12 -27.34
C PRO A 202 14.28 -1.63 -27.52
N THR A 203 13.13 -2.29 -27.67
CA THR A 203 13.09 -3.68 -28.08
C THR A 203 13.92 -3.77 -29.36
N PRO A 204 14.97 -4.62 -29.45
CA PRO A 204 15.69 -4.77 -30.70
C PRO A 204 14.66 -5.14 -31.77
N GLU A 205 14.56 -4.32 -32.82
CA GLU A 205 13.68 -4.62 -33.95
C GLU A 205 13.97 -6.04 -34.42
N PRO A 206 12.95 -6.86 -34.73
CA PRO A 206 13.21 -8.14 -35.35
C PRO A 206 13.90 -7.85 -36.69
N THR A 207 15.18 -8.21 -36.80
CA THR A 207 15.88 -8.31 -38.08
C THR A 207 15.21 -9.40 -38.90
N SER A 208 14.12 -9.01 -39.56
CA SER A 208 13.54 -9.75 -40.66
C SER A 208 14.43 -9.47 -41.87
N GLU A 209 15.48 -10.28 -42.03
CA GLU A 209 16.06 -10.43 -43.36
C GLU A 209 14.94 -10.90 -44.29
N PRO A 210 14.64 -10.20 -45.39
CA PRO A 210 13.68 -10.68 -46.36
C PRO A 210 14.26 -11.94 -46.98
N THR A 211 13.66 -13.09 -46.69
CA THR A 211 13.99 -14.34 -47.36
C THR A 211 13.71 -14.17 -48.85
N ALA A 212 14.69 -14.56 -49.68
CA ALA A 212 14.70 -14.40 -51.13
C ALA A 212 13.35 -14.71 -51.80
N GLU A 213 12.98 -13.86 -52.76
CA GLU A 213 11.84 -14.06 -53.66
C GLU A 213 11.91 -15.45 -54.33
N PRO A 214 10.81 -16.23 -54.37
CA PRO A 214 10.75 -17.37 -55.26
C PRO A 214 10.44 -16.87 -56.68
N MET A 215 11.48 -16.71 -57.49
CA MET A 215 11.34 -16.59 -58.94
C MET A 215 11.07 -17.98 -59.52
N ALA A 216 9.79 -18.35 -59.59
CA ALA A 216 9.31 -19.45 -60.43
C ALA A 216 7.86 -19.20 -60.83
N GLU A 217 7.65 -18.76 -62.07
CA GLU A 217 6.33 -18.80 -62.72
C GLU A 217 5.92 -20.27 -62.90
N PRO A 218 4.72 -20.69 -62.48
CA PRO A 218 4.13 -21.92 -62.98
C PRO A 218 3.35 -21.61 -64.25
N THR A 219 3.94 -21.86 -65.42
CA THR A 219 3.21 -22.06 -66.67
C THR A 219 2.67 -23.49 -66.70
N ALA A 220 1.39 -23.65 -66.34
CA ALA A 220 0.59 -24.81 -66.76
C ALA A 220 -0.90 -24.46 -66.64
N GLU A 221 -1.57 -24.27 -67.78
CA GLU A 221 -3.03 -24.26 -67.87
C GLU A 221 -3.58 -25.65 -67.52
N PRO A 222 -4.59 -25.77 -66.65
CA PRO A 222 -5.38 -26.99 -66.58
C PRO A 222 -6.56 -26.89 -67.56
N THR A 223 -6.42 -27.54 -68.72
CA THR A 223 -7.56 -27.93 -69.56
C THR A 223 -8.12 -29.25 -69.04
N ALA A 224 -9.23 -29.19 -68.29
CA ALA A 224 -10.12 -30.34 -68.11
C ALA A 224 -11.48 -29.86 -67.58
N ASP A 225 -12.50 -29.96 -68.44
CA ASP A 225 -13.92 -29.83 -68.14
C ASP A 225 -14.37 -30.93 -67.16
N PRO A 226 -15.05 -30.62 -66.04
CA PRO A 226 -15.82 -31.61 -65.31
C PRO A 226 -17.26 -31.61 -65.80
N THR A 227 -17.58 -32.50 -66.74
CA THR A 227 -18.95 -32.94 -67.01
C THR A 227 -19.32 -34.02 -65.99
N ALA A 228 -20.16 -33.68 -65.00
CA ALA A 228 -21.03 -34.64 -64.31
C ALA A 228 -22.08 -33.89 -63.49
N GLU A 229 -23.32 -33.92 -63.96
CA GLU A 229 -24.51 -33.62 -63.14
C GLU A 229 -24.64 -34.64 -62.02
N PRO A 230 -25.09 -34.25 -60.82
CA PRO A 230 -25.84 -35.13 -59.97
C PRO A 230 -27.30 -34.68 -59.91
N THR A 231 -28.17 -35.45 -60.58
CA THR A 231 -29.61 -35.51 -60.31
C THR A 231 -29.83 -36.39 -59.08
N ALA A 232 -30.42 -35.84 -58.01
CA ALA A 232 -31.40 -36.48 -57.12
C ALA A 232 -31.65 -35.63 -55.85
N GLU A 233 -32.79 -34.95 -55.83
CA GLU A 233 -33.61 -34.74 -54.62
C GLU A 233 -34.10 -36.13 -54.12
N PRO A 234 -34.41 -36.37 -52.81
CA PRO A 234 -35.49 -35.63 -52.14
C PRO A 234 -35.48 -35.48 -50.59
N THR A 235 -36.26 -34.47 -50.18
CA THR A 235 -37.06 -34.23 -48.95
C THR A 235 -36.94 -35.14 -47.71
N SER A 236 -36.78 -34.54 -46.53
CA SER A 236 -37.81 -34.53 -45.45
C SER A 236 -37.50 -33.52 -44.33
N GLU A 237 -38.57 -32.98 -43.76
CA GLU A 237 -38.73 -31.84 -42.84
C GLU A 237 -38.44 -32.15 -41.32
N PRO A 238 -38.55 -31.16 -40.41
CA PRO A 238 -37.76 -31.01 -39.15
C PRO A 238 -38.55 -31.36 -37.87
N THR A 239 -37.90 -31.40 -36.68
CA THR A 239 -38.52 -30.99 -35.39
C THR A 239 -37.55 -30.90 -34.17
N VAL A 240 -37.62 -29.75 -33.45
CA VAL A 240 -37.51 -29.41 -31.98
C VAL A 240 -36.47 -30.09 -31.05
N GLU A 241 -35.97 -29.54 -29.93
CA GLU A 241 -35.96 -28.26 -29.15
C GLU A 241 -34.77 -28.38 -28.14
N PRO A 242 -34.28 -27.30 -27.49
CA PRO A 242 -33.16 -27.40 -26.55
C PRO A 242 -33.63 -27.64 -25.10
N THR A 243 -32.68 -28.01 -24.22
CA THR A 243 -32.81 -27.89 -22.77
C THR A 243 -31.66 -27.04 -22.24
#